data_AF-A0A0Q8C268-F1
#
_entry.id   AF-A0A0Q8C268-F1
#
_cell.length_a   1.000
_cell.length_b   1.000
_cell.length_c   1.000
_cell.angle_alpha   90.00
_cell.angle_beta   90.00
_cell.angle_gamma   90.00
#
_symmetry.space_group_name_H-M   'P 1'
#
loop_
_entity.id
_entity.type
_entity.pdbx_description
1 polymer ?
#
loop_
_entity_poly.entity_id
_entity_poly.type
_entity_poly.pdbx_seq_one_letter_code
_entity_poly.pdbx_strand_id
1 'polypeptide(L)'
;MSNLYRSLLMNKTTSAPIKYLVGLSALFISSLMYANASASLTDDNLDMYDAPKLIEQGKYNEARTLLLREEKTITDISKLCSIYSSMLGLASISDNKEEGAKYASLFQKCYKENSNPYAFLGATTLYFKGEHEKAIGIMDKLLVKINHELSEGKQSEFQVFADKNLISAIYRLKASDLLSRQDPQKVKPMIISFAEKSYEATPFGEAEAFLAAIYKLYGDTQRSKSIIEKSDGRTTEAHTVDVILNSIKQKTNNASVSP
;
A
#
# COMPACT_ATOMS: atom_id res chain seq x y z
N MET A 1 22.74 40.13 -45.13
CA MET A 1 22.23 38.78 -45.46
C MET A 1 22.67 37.82 -44.36
N SER A 2 22.14 36.59 -44.32
CA SER A 2 22.50 35.55 -43.35
C SER A 2 23.96 35.04 -43.54
N ASN A 3 24.57 34.21 -42.70
CA ASN A 3 24.05 33.35 -41.61
C ASN A 3 25.18 33.09 -40.59
N LEU A 4 24.91 32.89 -39.29
CA LEU A 4 25.96 32.46 -38.35
C LEU A 4 25.42 31.67 -37.15
N TYR A 5 25.95 30.46 -36.96
CA TYR A 5 25.68 29.59 -35.81
C TYR A 5 26.34 30.13 -34.54
N ARG A 6 25.56 30.43 -33.49
CA ARG A 6 25.84 29.93 -32.12
C ARG A 6 24.75 30.28 -31.09
N SER A 7 24.33 29.23 -30.37
CA SER A 7 23.93 29.19 -28.94
C SER A 7 23.34 30.43 -28.27
N LEU A 8 22.11 30.29 -27.75
CA LEU A 8 21.77 30.83 -26.43
C LEU A 8 20.80 29.87 -25.69
N LEU A 9 21.21 29.53 -24.48
CA LEU A 9 20.69 28.59 -23.48
C LEU A 9 19.32 27.91 -23.72
N MET A 10 19.33 26.58 -23.65
CA MET A 10 18.20 25.82 -23.10
C MET A 10 17.99 26.23 -21.64
N ASN A 11 16.91 26.94 -21.32
CA ASN A 11 16.56 27.22 -19.93
C ASN A 11 16.20 25.90 -19.22
N LYS A 12 16.85 25.63 -18.08
CA LYS A 12 16.49 24.51 -17.20
C LYS A 12 15.15 24.77 -16.51
N THR A 13 14.06 24.43 -17.15
CA THR A 13 12.80 24.16 -16.45
C THR A 13 12.95 22.86 -15.65
N THR A 14 13.25 22.99 -14.35
CA THR A 14 13.36 21.84 -13.43
C THR A 14 11.98 21.28 -13.08
N SER A 15 11.37 20.57 -14.02
CA SER A 15 10.05 19.96 -13.91
C SER A 15 10.06 18.65 -13.11
N ALA A 16 10.09 18.73 -11.77
CA ALA A 16 9.79 17.58 -10.92
C ALA A 16 9.37 17.95 -9.48
N PRO A 17 8.07 17.76 -9.14
CA PRO A 17 7.69 17.30 -7.81
C PRO A 17 6.89 15.97 -7.84
N ILE A 18 6.90 15.24 -8.97
CA ILE A 18 6.15 13.98 -9.17
C ILE A 18 6.68 12.82 -8.30
N LYS A 19 7.96 12.83 -7.91
CA LYS A 19 8.65 11.68 -7.32
C LYS A 19 8.32 11.37 -5.84
N TYR A 20 7.56 12.21 -5.14
CA TYR A 20 7.33 12.07 -3.69
C TYR A 20 6.01 11.36 -3.30
N LEU A 21 5.19 10.93 -4.27
CA LEU A 21 3.92 10.24 -4.00
C LEU A 21 4.06 8.74 -3.68
N VAL A 22 5.11 8.08 -4.16
CA VAL A 22 5.34 6.62 -4.02
C VAL A 22 5.40 6.16 -2.56
N GLY A 23 5.67 7.10 -1.64
CA GLY A 23 5.58 6.85 -0.22
C GLY A 23 4.15 6.67 0.31
N LEU A 24 3.13 7.40 -0.17
CA LEU A 24 1.85 7.37 0.57
C LEU A 24 1.05 6.08 0.36
N SER A 25 1.35 5.36 -0.71
CA SER A 25 0.84 4.02 -0.99
C SER A 25 1.54 2.91 -0.19
N ALA A 26 2.56 3.22 0.65
CA ALA A 26 3.41 2.33 1.48
C ALA A 26 2.72 1.40 2.51
N LEU A 27 1.48 1.08 2.27
CA LEU A 27 0.65 0.14 3.01
C LEU A 27 0.14 -1.01 2.10
N PHE A 28 0.54 -0.98 0.81
CA PHE A 28 1.57 -1.88 0.26
C PHE A 28 2.03 -2.99 1.23
N ILE A 29 2.24 -4.23 0.81
CA ILE A 29 2.10 -4.91 -0.49
C ILE A 29 1.32 -6.19 -0.14
N SER A 30 0.45 -6.79 -0.95
CA SER A 30 0.35 -6.77 -2.41
C SER A 30 -1.08 -6.42 -2.89
N SER A 31 -1.29 -5.93 -4.12
CA SER A 31 -0.33 -5.75 -5.23
C SER A 31 -0.94 -4.87 -6.34
N LEU A 32 -0.12 -3.95 -6.92
CA LEU A 32 0.10 -3.74 -8.38
C LEU A 32 -1.10 -3.28 -9.26
N MET A 33 -0.98 -2.56 -10.38
CA MET A 33 0.20 -2.01 -11.11
C MET A 33 -0.23 -0.66 -11.78
N TYR A 34 -0.06 -0.24 -13.06
CA TYR A 34 0.68 -0.65 -14.27
C TYR A 34 1.07 0.59 -15.10
N ALA A 35 2.18 0.54 -15.85
CA ALA A 35 2.37 1.30 -17.10
C ALA A 35 3.39 0.55 -18.01
N ASN A 36 3.16 0.54 -19.32
CA ASN A 36 3.86 -0.34 -20.26
C ASN A 36 5.35 -0.01 -20.49
N ALA A 37 6.20 -1.05 -20.47
CA ALA A 37 7.35 -1.17 -21.36
C ALA A 37 7.75 -2.65 -21.56
N SER A 38 7.98 -3.05 -22.81
CA SER A 38 8.47 -4.39 -23.17
C SER A 38 9.99 -4.39 -23.31
N ALA A 39 10.69 -5.28 -22.62
CA ALA A 39 12.09 -5.60 -22.88
C ALA A 39 12.40 -7.06 -22.50
N SER A 40 13.33 -7.69 -23.22
CA SER A 40 13.75 -9.08 -23.04
C SER A 40 15.21 -9.17 -22.58
N LEU A 41 15.47 -10.11 -21.65
CA LEU A 41 16.77 -10.73 -21.35
C LEU A 41 17.89 -9.88 -20.71
N THR A 42 18.45 -10.47 -19.65
CA THR A 42 19.86 -10.40 -19.18
C THR A 42 20.53 -9.04 -18.96
N ASP A 43 20.64 -8.64 -17.68
CA ASP A 43 21.94 -8.28 -17.07
C ASP A 43 21.88 -8.50 -15.53
N ASP A 44 23.02 -8.73 -14.87
CA ASP A 44 23.14 -9.24 -13.49
C ASP A 44 23.14 -8.15 -12.40
N ASN A 45 22.26 -7.13 -12.51
CA ASN A 45 22.07 -6.10 -11.47
C ASN A 45 20.60 -5.69 -11.28
N LEU A 46 19.85 -6.47 -10.50
CA LEU A 46 18.57 -6.03 -9.92
C LEU A 46 18.81 -4.87 -8.93
N ASP A 47 17.93 -3.86 -8.90
CA ASP A 47 17.96 -2.74 -7.95
C ASP A 47 16.66 -2.57 -7.15
N MET A 48 16.57 -1.57 -6.26
CA MET A 48 15.38 -1.39 -5.40
C MET A 48 14.04 -1.22 -6.18
N TYR A 49 14.07 -0.81 -7.45
CA TYR A 49 12.88 -0.67 -8.30
C TYR A 49 12.38 -2.02 -8.86
N ASP A 50 13.19 -3.09 -8.81
CA ASP A 50 12.74 -4.46 -9.10
C ASP A 50 12.00 -5.11 -7.92
N ALA A 51 12.11 -4.56 -6.71
CA ALA A 51 11.48 -5.18 -5.54
C ALA A 51 9.95 -5.33 -5.66
N PRO A 52 9.18 -4.33 -6.16
CA PRO A 52 7.76 -4.54 -6.51
C PRO A 52 7.55 -5.70 -7.49
N LYS A 53 8.39 -5.81 -8.53
CA LYS A 53 8.34 -6.86 -9.57
C LYS A 53 8.60 -8.27 -9.03
N LEU A 54 9.44 -8.39 -8.01
CA LEU A 54 9.68 -9.64 -7.31
C LEU A 54 8.49 -10.02 -6.41
N ILE A 55 7.82 -9.02 -5.81
CA ILE A 55 6.68 -9.25 -4.92
C ILE A 55 5.41 -9.65 -5.72
N GLU A 56 5.26 -9.24 -6.99
CA GLU A 56 4.24 -9.80 -7.90
C GLU A 56 4.37 -11.31 -8.05
N GLN A 57 5.60 -11.80 -8.09
CA GLN A 57 5.92 -13.19 -8.46
C GLN A 57 5.95 -14.12 -7.25
N GLY A 58 5.47 -13.65 -6.09
CA GLY A 58 5.58 -14.35 -4.80
C GLY A 58 7.00 -14.44 -4.25
N LYS A 59 7.99 -13.79 -4.89
CA LYS A 59 9.43 -13.89 -4.56
C LYS A 59 9.82 -12.99 -3.38
N TYR A 60 9.04 -13.06 -2.30
CA TYR A 60 9.18 -12.18 -1.13
C TYR A 60 10.58 -12.21 -0.51
N ASN A 61 11.26 -13.37 -0.51
CA ASN A 61 12.63 -13.51 -0.01
C ASN A 61 13.68 -12.86 -0.92
N GLU A 62 13.50 -12.91 -2.25
CA GLU A 62 14.38 -12.21 -3.20
C GLU A 62 14.23 -10.69 -3.02
N ALA A 63 12.98 -10.21 -2.99
CA ALA A 63 12.66 -8.80 -2.75
C ALA A 63 13.20 -8.29 -1.41
N ARG A 64 13.03 -9.04 -0.31
CA ARG A 64 13.55 -8.70 1.02
C ARG A 64 15.07 -8.63 1.03
N THR A 65 15.74 -9.59 0.38
CA THR A 65 17.21 -9.63 0.30
C THR A 65 17.75 -8.43 -0.50
N LEU A 66 17.09 -8.09 -1.60
CA LEU A 66 17.41 -6.94 -2.45
C LEU A 66 17.24 -5.61 -1.69
N LEU A 67 16.08 -5.40 -1.05
CA LEU A 67 15.81 -4.20 -0.26
C LEU A 67 16.76 -4.06 0.94
N LEU A 68 17.11 -5.15 1.63
CA LEU A 68 18.10 -5.16 2.73
C LEU A 68 19.55 -4.94 2.27
N ARG A 69 19.85 -5.10 0.98
CA ARG A 69 21.13 -4.71 0.36
C ARG A 69 21.15 -3.20 0.14
N GLU A 70 20.10 -2.67 -0.49
CA GLU A 70 19.99 -1.26 -0.84
C GLU A 70 19.78 -0.33 0.38
N GLU A 71 19.11 -0.79 1.44
CA GLU A 71 18.96 -0.06 2.72
C GLU A 71 20.31 0.33 3.34
N LYS A 72 21.37 -0.43 3.04
CA LYS A 72 22.72 -0.24 3.60
C LYS A 72 23.62 0.68 2.76
N THR A 73 23.31 0.87 1.48
CA THR A 73 24.14 1.62 0.52
C THR A 73 23.57 2.99 0.19
N ILE A 74 22.25 3.17 0.32
CA ILE A 74 21.54 4.38 -0.06
C ILE A 74 21.50 5.40 1.08
N THR A 75 22.01 6.61 0.81
CA THR A 75 21.91 7.78 1.71
C THR A 75 20.82 8.79 1.30
N ASP A 76 20.20 8.58 0.13
CA ASP A 76 19.10 9.40 -0.37
C ASP A 76 17.80 9.07 0.37
N ILE A 77 17.33 10.00 1.19
CA ILE A 77 16.12 9.83 2.01
C ILE A 77 14.89 9.48 1.15
N SER A 78 14.75 10.02 -0.06
CA SER A 78 13.58 9.75 -0.93
C SER A 78 13.55 8.28 -1.38
N LYS A 79 14.72 7.68 -1.59
CA LYS A 79 14.88 6.27 -1.93
C LYS A 79 14.71 5.36 -0.72
N LEU A 80 15.29 5.72 0.43
CA LEU A 80 15.09 5.02 1.71
C LEU A 80 13.60 4.94 2.07
N CYS A 81 12.85 6.02 1.84
CA CYS A 81 11.39 6.03 2.01
C CYS A 81 10.68 4.97 1.16
N SER A 82 11.05 4.79 -0.11
CA SER A 82 10.52 3.72 -0.97
C SER A 82 10.93 2.31 -0.52
N ILE A 83 12.11 2.17 0.11
CA ILE A 83 12.57 0.90 0.69
C ILE A 83 11.79 0.55 1.95
N TYR A 84 11.66 1.50 2.91
CA TYR A 84 10.90 1.27 4.13
C TYR A 84 9.42 0.98 3.83
N SER A 85 8.87 1.67 2.85
CA SER A 85 7.56 1.42 2.24
C SER A 85 7.40 -0.03 1.77
N SER A 86 8.35 -0.53 0.97
CA SER A 86 8.30 -1.89 0.44
C SER A 86 8.52 -2.97 1.52
N MET A 87 9.40 -2.70 2.48
CA MET A 87 9.69 -3.59 3.60
C MET A 87 8.54 -3.70 4.61
N LEU A 88 7.79 -2.61 4.84
CA LEU A 88 6.56 -2.63 5.63
C LEU A 88 5.51 -3.56 5.00
N GLY A 89 5.44 -3.61 3.67
CA GLY A 89 4.60 -4.55 2.95
C GLY A 89 5.03 -6.01 3.07
N LEU A 90 6.32 -6.30 2.89
CA LEU A 90 6.86 -7.64 3.12
C LEU A 90 6.58 -8.16 4.54
N ALA A 91 6.69 -7.30 5.55
CA ALA A 91 6.30 -7.60 6.92
C ALA A 91 4.78 -7.83 7.07
N SER A 92 3.96 -7.05 6.35
CA SER A 92 2.49 -7.18 6.35
C SER A 92 2.01 -8.50 5.74
N ILE A 93 2.63 -8.98 4.65
CA ILE A 93 2.33 -10.29 4.04
C ILE A 93 2.70 -11.43 5.01
N SER A 94 3.92 -11.38 5.56
CA SER A 94 4.51 -12.44 6.38
C SER A 94 4.08 -12.45 7.86
N ASP A 95 3.23 -11.49 8.27
CA ASP A 95 2.85 -11.23 9.67
C ASP A 95 4.06 -10.95 10.61
N ASN A 96 5.17 -10.46 10.06
CA ASN A 96 6.36 -10.14 10.85
C ASN A 96 6.17 -8.84 11.65
N LYS A 97 5.68 -8.99 12.88
CA LYS A 97 5.40 -7.89 13.82
C LYS A 97 6.61 -7.01 14.15
N GLU A 98 7.81 -7.59 14.23
CA GLU A 98 9.03 -6.82 14.51
C GLU A 98 9.44 -5.94 13.32
N GLU A 99 9.51 -6.51 12.11
CA GLU A 99 9.81 -5.73 10.91
C GLU A 99 8.70 -4.72 10.60
N GLY A 100 7.43 -5.07 10.80
CA GLY A 100 6.31 -4.16 10.60
C GLY A 100 6.40 -2.93 11.52
N ALA A 101 6.70 -3.14 12.80
CA ALA A 101 6.93 -2.04 13.73
C ALA A 101 8.21 -1.23 13.40
N LYS A 102 9.31 -1.89 13.00
CA LYS A 102 10.55 -1.22 12.55
C LYS A 102 10.27 -0.30 11.36
N TYR A 103 9.73 -0.86 10.27
CA TYR A 103 9.61 -0.16 9.01
C TYR A 103 8.47 0.86 9.00
N ALA A 104 7.37 0.65 9.73
CA ALA A 104 6.39 1.71 9.97
C ALA A 104 7.01 2.91 10.71
N SER A 105 7.84 2.67 11.73
CA SER A 105 8.49 3.74 12.50
C SER A 105 9.60 4.46 11.73
N LEU A 106 10.33 3.76 10.87
CA LEU A 106 11.28 4.39 9.93
C LEU A 106 10.54 5.20 8.86
N PHE A 107 9.51 4.61 8.26
CA PHE A 107 8.75 5.25 7.19
C PHE A 107 7.92 6.46 7.66
N GLN A 108 7.47 6.47 8.92
CA GLN A 108 6.85 7.64 9.55
C GLN A 108 7.72 8.90 9.44
N LYS A 109 9.06 8.76 9.53
CA LYS A 109 10.03 9.87 9.46
C LYS A 109 10.19 10.48 8.06
N CYS A 110 9.61 9.85 7.04
CA CYS A 110 9.51 10.41 5.68
C CYS A 110 8.51 11.57 5.59
N TYR A 111 7.70 11.78 6.62
CA TYR A 111 6.64 12.79 6.64
C TYR A 111 6.85 13.87 7.68
N LYS A 112 6.36 15.07 7.35
CA LYS A 112 6.25 16.17 8.32
C LYS A 112 5.38 15.75 9.50
N GLU A 113 5.85 16.03 10.70
CA GLU A 113 5.09 15.80 11.93
C GLU A 113 3.70 16.46 11.88
N ASN A 114 2.70 15.81 12.47
CA ASN A 114 1.28 16.20 12.46
C ASN A 114 0.58 16.13 11.09
N SER A 115 1.23 15.66 10.03
CA SER A 115 0.55 15.34 8.76
C SER A 115 -0.27 14.04 8.86
N ASN A 116 -1.29 13.90 8.02
CA ASN A 116 -2.16 12.71 7.99
C ASN A 116 -1.38 11.38 7.81
N PRO A 117 -0.35 11.29 6.93
CA PRO A 117 0.47 10.08 6.81
C PRO A 117 1.32 9.81 8.05
N TYR A 118 1.90 10.84 8.67
CA TYR A 118 2.69 10.70 9.90
C TYR A 118 1.86 10.15 11.05
N ALA A 119 0.62 10.65 11.21
CA ALA A 119 -0.33 10.16 12.22
C ALA A 119 -0.74 8.71 11.94
N PHE A 120 -1.02 8.38 10.67
CA PHE A 120 -1.35 7.02 10.26
C PHE A 120 -0.22 6.03 10.58
N LEU A 121 1.03 6.32 10.17
CA LEU A 121 2.17 5.41 10.32
C LEU A 121 2.59 5.23 11.79
N GLY A 122 2.38 6.25 12.63
CA GLY A 122 2.44 6.10 14.09
C GLY A 122 1.42 5.08 14.61
N ALA A 123 0.18 5.11 14.11
CA ALA A 123 -0.84 4.12 14.46
C ALA A 123 -0.50 2.71 13.90
N THR A 124 0.09 2.59 12.71
CA THR A 124 0.58 1.30 12.18
C THR A 124 1.70 0.71 13.02
N THR A 125 2.61 1.56 13.51
CA THR A 125 3.67 1.14 14.46
C THR A 125 3.07 0.57 15.75
N LEU A 126 1.96 1.12 16.23
CA LEU A 126 1.22 0.61 17.39
C LEU A 126 0.47 -0.69 17.08
N TYR A 127 -0.14 -0.81 15.90
CA TYR A 127 -0.81 -2.03 15.43
C TYR A 127 0.16 -3.23 15.39
N PHE A 128 1.34 -3.07 14.79
CA PHE A 128 2.34 -4.15 14.74
C PHE A 128 2.92 -4.52 16.11
N LYS A 129 2.89 -3.60 17.09
CA LYS A 129 3.24 -3.88 18.49
C LYS A 129 2.14 -4.59 19.28
N GLY A 130 0.96 -4.83 18.68
CA GLY A 130 -0.19 -5.41 19.36
C GLY A 130 -1.03 -4.40 20.16
N GLU A 131 -0.75 -3.11 20.07
CA GLU A 131 -1.58 -2.04 20.69
C GLU A 131 -2.83 -1.73 19.83
N HIS A 132 -3.55 -2.78 19.42
CA HIS A 132 -4.62 -2.76 18.41
C HIS A 132 -5.69 -1.69 18.66
N GLU A 133 -6.32 -1.69 19.83
CA GLU A 133 -7.41 -0.76 20.16
C GLU A 133 -6.96 0.72 20.17
N LYS A 134 -5.73 0.97 20.59
CA LYS A 134 -5.10 2.30 20.58
C LYS A 134 -4.78 2.74 19.15
N ALA A 135 -4.30 1.83 18.29
CA ALA A 135 -4.07 2.09 16.87
C ALA A 135 -5.38 2.42 16.15
N ILE A 136 -6.41 1.59 16.30
CA ILE A 136 -7.74 1.80 15.71
C ILE A 136 -8.36 3.12 16.22
N GLY A 137 -8.25 3.43 17.52
CA GLY A 137 -8.74 4.68 18.12
C GLY A 137 -8.00 5.95 17.66
N ILE A 138 -6.78 5.83 17.11
CA ILE A 138 -6.09 6.92 16.41
C ILE A 138 -6.57 7.01 14.96
N MET A 139 -6.69 5.87 14.27
CA MET A 139 -7.15 5.80 12.88
C MET A 139 -8.59 6.31 12.70
N ASP A 140 -9.49 6.08 13.65
CA ASP A 140 -10.86 6.60 13.58
C ASP A 140 -10.93 8.12 13.78
N LYS A 141 -10.08 8.68 14.65
CA LYS A 141 -9.92 10.15 14.76
C LYS A 141 -9.32 10.74 13.48
N LEU A 142 -8.40 10.01 12.85
CA LEU A 142 -7.80 10.40 11.58
C LEU A 142 -8.82 10.34 10.43
N LEU A 143 -9.69 9.32 10.37
CA LEU A 143 -10.81 9.28 9.41
C LEU A 143 -11.71 10.50 9.57
N VAL A 144 -12.11 10.86 10.79
CA VAL A 144 -12.96 12.04 11.03
C VAL A 144 -12.25 13.32 10.57
N LYS A 145 -10.95 13.48 10.89
CA LYS A 145 -10.14 14.61 10.43
C LYS A 145 -10.07 14.70 8.91
N ILE A 146 -9.70 13.62 8.23
CA ILE A 146 -9.52 13.60 6.77
C ILE A 146 -10.86 13.87 6.06
N ASN A 147 -11.96 13.25 6.49
CA ASN A 147 -13.27 13.49 5.87
C ASN A 147 -13.74 14.93 6.06
N HIS A 148 -13.40 15.58 7.18
CA HIS A 148 -13.66 17.00 7.38
C HIS A 148 -12.79 17.87 6.45
N GLU A 149 -11.49 17.61 6.35
CA GLU A 149 -10.57 18.34 5.45
C GLU A 149 -10.95 18.21 3.97
N LEU A 150 -11.42 17.03 3.54
CA LEU A 150 -12.01 16.81 2.22
C LEU A 150 -13.31 17.63 2.02
N SER A 151 -14.18 17.68 3.03
CA SER A 151 -15.46 18.40 2.95
C SER A 151 -15.32 19.93 2.83
N GLU A 152 -14.19 20.50 3.26
CA GLU A 152 -13.95 21.94 3.14
C GLU A 152 -13.63 22.40 1.71
N GLY A 153 -13.26 21.49 0.79
CA GLY A 153 -13.01 21.80 -0.63
C GLY A 153 -11.78 22.67 -0.93
N LYS A 154 -10.96 23.01 0.07
CA LYS A 154 -9.75 23.88 -0.05
C LYS A 154 -8.48 23.12 -0.44
N GLN A 155 -8.57 21.81 -0.66
CA GLN A 155 -7.43 20.91 -0.91
C GLN A 155 -7.01 20.91 -2.39
N SER A 156 -5.75 20.60 -2.67
CA SER A 156 -5.28 20.29 -4.03
C SER A 156 -5.68 18.87 -4.44
N GLU A 157 -5.79 18.60 -5.74
CA GLU A 157 -6.08 17.26 -6.29
C GLU A 157 -5.10 16.20 -5.76
N PHE A 158 -3.82 16.57 -5.64
CA PHE A 158 -2.77 15.77 -5.01
C PHE A 158 -3.14 15.37 -3.58
N GLN A 159 -3.62 16.32 -2.78
CA GLN A 159 -3.97 16.07 -1.38
C GLN A 159 -5.27 15.26 -1.29
N VAL A 160 -6.28 15.54 -2.11
CA VAL A 160 -7.51 14.73 -2.20
C VAL A 160 -7.19 13.27 -2.54
N PHE A 161 -6.27 13.03 -3.48
CA PHE A 161 -5.79 11.68 -3.82
C PHE A 161 -5.06 11.02 -2.64
N ALA A 162 -4.12 11.73 -2.02
CA ALA A 162 -3.36 11.27 -0.85
C ALA A 162 -4.27 10.87 0.34
N ASP A 163 -5.21 11.75 0.68
CA ASP A 163 -6.15 11.58 1.78
C ASP A 163 -7.16 10.45 1.51
N LYS A 164 -7.62 10.27 0.27
CA LYS A 164 -8.42 9.10 -0.14
C LYS A 164 -7.67 7.78 -0.01
N ASN A 165 -6.39 7.73 -0.38
CA ASN A 165 -5.55 6.53 -0.19
C ASN A 165 -5.39 6.19 1.30
N LEU A 166 -5.25 7.19 2.18
CA LEU A 166 -5.24 6.98 3.63
C LEU A 166 -6.57 6.43 4.15
N ILE A 167 -7.72 6.99 3.74
CA ILE A 167 -9.04 6.47 4.11
C ILE A 167 -9.16 4.99 3.69
N SER A 168 -8.76 4.67 2.46
CA SER A 168 -8.79 3.31 1.93
C SER A 168 -7.91 2.35 2.73
N ALA A 169 -6.67 2.74 3.04
CA ALA A 169 -5.76 1.93 3.83
C ALA A 169 -6.25 1.71 5.28
N ILE A 170 -6.85 2.73 5.91
CA ILE A 170 -7.47 2.60 7.24
C ILE A 170 -8.55 1.51 7.20
N TYR A 171 -9.49 1.57 6.24
CA TYR A 171 -10.58 0.58 6.20
C TYR A 171 -10.08 -0.85 5.93
N ARG A 172 -9.07 -1.05 5.05
CA ARG A 172 -8.44 -2.37 4.85
C ARG A 172 -7.76 -2.90 6.12
N LEU A 173 -7.11 -2.03 6.89
CA LEU A 173 -6.50 -2.42 8.16
C LEU A 173 -7.58 -2.74 9.22
N LYS A 174 -8.66 -1.96 9.33
CA LYS A 174 -9.79 -2.26 10.22
C LYS A 174 -10.47 -3.60 9.89
N ALA A 175 -10.59 -3.95 8.60
CA ALA A 175 -11.06 -5.27 8.19
C ALA A 175 -10.07 -6.39 8.58
N SER A 176 -8.76 -6.13 8.46
CA SER A 176 -7.70 -7.09 8.82
C SER A 176 -7.60 -7.34 10.34
N ASP A 177 -7.82 -6.32 11.18
CA ASP A 177 -7.90 -6.45 12.64
C ASP A 177 -9.04 -7.37 13.05
N LEU A 178 -10.23 -7.16 12.48
CA LEU A 178 -11.41 -7.99 12.75
C LEU A 178 -11.24 -9.43 12.25
N LEU A 179 -10.65 -9.65 11.06
CA LEU A 179 -10.39 -10.99 10.52
C LEU A 179 -9.33 -11.79 11.30
N SER A 180 -8.44 -11.11 12.04
CA SER A 180 -7.38 -11.76 12.84
C SER A 180 -7.75 -11.94 14.31
N ARG A 181 -8.65 -11.11 14.85
CA ARG A 181 -9.06 -11.14 16.27
C ARG A 181 -10.43 -11.77 16.54
N GLN A 182 -11.25 -12.03 15.51
CA GLN A 182 -12.62 -12.52 15.68
C GLN A 182 -12.99 -13.59 14.64
N ASP A 183 -14.01 -14.40 14.97
CA ASP A 183 -14.65 -15.36 14.07
C ASP A 183 -15.10 -14.66 12.76
N PRO A 184 -14.51 -15.01 11.60
CA PRO A 184 -14.79 -14.35 10.33
C PRO A 184 -16.26 -14.38 9.90
N GLN A 185 -17.08 -15.34 10.36
CA GLN A 185 -18.50 -15.37 10.03
C GLN A 185 -19.31 -14.38 10.88
N LYS A 186 -18.92 -14.17 12.15
CA LYS A 186 -19.58 -13.19 13.04
C LYS A 186 -19.31 -11.75 12.61
N VAL A 187 -18.10 -11.45 12.12
CA VAL A 187 -17.75 -10.10 11.64
C VAL A 187 -18.11 -9.83 10.16
N LYS A 188 -18.57 -10.83 9.41
CA LYS A 188 -18.81 -10.77 7.94
C LYS A 188 -19.44 -9.46 7.44
N PRO A 189 -20.55 -8.93 8.00
CA PRO A 189 -21.15 -7.69 7.50
C PRO A 189 -20.23 -6.46 7.66
N MET A 190 -19.42 -6.43 8.72
CA MET A 190 -18.49 -5.34 9.01
C MET A 190 -17.22 -5.42 8.15
N ILE A 191 -16.73 -6.64 7.89
CA ILE A 191 -15.62 -6.88 6.94
C ILE A 191 -16.00 -6.40 5.54
N ILE A 192 -17.19 -6.78 5.06
CA ILE A 192 -17.71 -6.37 3.76
C ILE A 192 -17.86 -4.84 3.71
N SER A 193 -18.51 -4.22 4.71
CA SER A 193 -18.68 -2.76 4.73
C SER A 193 -17.37 -1.97 4.78
N PHE A 194 -16.32 -2.48 5.44
CA PHE A 194 -14.99 -1.84 5.40
C PHE A 194 -14.28 -2.06 4.06
N ALA A 195 -14.40 -3.24 3.44
CA ALA A 195 -13.86 -3.47 2.10
C ALA A 195 -14.56 -2.58 1.04
N GLU A 196 -15.88 -2.43 1.13
CA GLU A 196 -16.68 -1.54 0.28
C GLU A 196 -16.25 -0.08 0.46
N LYS A 197 -16.10 0.42 1.69
CA LYS A 197 -15.63 1.78 1.97
C LYS A 197 -14.18 2.05 1.54
N SER A 198 -13.33 1.03 1.49
CA SER A 198 -11.99 1.14 0.90
C SER A 198 -12.07 1.34 -0.62
N TYR A 199 -12.90 0.56 -1.30
CA TYR A 199 -13.15 0.69 -2.73
C TYR A 199 -13.84 2.02 -3.10
N GLU A 200 -14.82 2.48 -2.31
CA GLU A 200 -15.46 3.80 -2.48
C GLU A 200 -14.46 4.97 -2.40
N ALA A 201 -13.44 4.86 -1.54
CA ALA A 201 -12.40 5.87 -1.42
C ALA A 201 -11.40 5.83 -2.60
N THR A 202 -11.01 4.63 -3.05
CA THR A 202 -10.07 4.41 -4.16
C THR A 202 -10.54 3.24 -5.05
N PRO A 203 -11.36 3.47 -6.09
CA PRO A 203 -11.94 2.39 -6.89
C PRO A 203 -10.98 1.88 -7.97
N PHE A 204 -9.79 1.43 -7.56
CA PHE A 204 -8.74 0.88 -8.44
C PHE A 204 -7.73 0.04 -7.64
N GLY A 205 -7.13 -0.97 -8.28
CA GLY A 205 -5.93 -1.69 -7.79
C GLY A 205 -6.14 -2.44 -6.48
N GLU A 206 -5.35 -2.15 -5.44
CA GLU A 206 -5.36 -2.92 -4.19
C GLU A 206 -6.73 -2.96 -3.49
N ALA A 207 -7.55 -1.90 -3.61
CA ALA A 207 -8.88 -1.85 -3.00
C ALA A 207 -9.91 -2.68 -3.80
N GLU A 208 -9.79 -2.73 -5.13
CA GLU A 208 -10.56 -3.66 -5.97
C GLU A 208 -10.22 -5.10 -5.63
N ALA A 209 -8.93 -5.43 -5.60
CA ALA A 209 -8.48 -6.79 -5.31
C ALA A 209 -8.79 -7.20 -3.86
N PHE A 210 -8.72 -6.28 -2.89
CA PHE A 210 -9.14 -6.55 -1.51
C PHE A 210 -10.65 -6.81 -1.42
N LEU A 211 -11.50 -5.98 -2.05
CA LEU A 211 -12.95 -6.19 -2.06
C LEU A 211 -13.34 -7.47 -2.80
N ALA A 212 -12.70 -7.76 -3.94
CA ALA A 212 -12.90 -9.00 -4.68
C ALA A 212 -12.42 -10.23 -3.89
N ALA A 213 -11.34 -10.12 -3.09
CA ALA A 213 -10.91 -11.16 -2.17
C ALA A 213 -11.92 -11.38 -1.03
N ILE A 214 -12.43 -10.31 -0.40
CA ILE A 214 -13.46 -10.40 0.64
C ILE A 214 -14.76 -11.03 0.10
N TYR A 215 -15.22 -10.67 -1.10
CA TYR A 215 -16.37 -11.32 -1.71
C TYR A 215 -16.11 -12.81 -1.99
N LYS A 216 -14.94 -13.18 -2.54
CA LYS A 216 -14.54 -14.57 -2.81
C LYS A 216 -14.37 -15.41 -1.54
N LEU A 217 -13.88 -14.81 -0.45
CA LEU A 217 -13.78 -15.41 0.89
C LEU A 217 -15.15 -15.82 1.44
N TYR A 218 -16.16 -14.99 1.21
CA TYR A 218 -17.53 -15.18 1.71
C TYR A 218 -18.50 -15.83 0.71
N GLY A 219 -17.99 -16.37 -0.40
CA GLY A 219 -18.74 -17.13 -1.39
C GLY A 219 -19.38 -16.34 -2.53
N ASP A 220 -19.30 -15.00 -2.53
CA ASP A 220 -19.81 -14.17 -3.62
C ASP A 220 -18.79 -14.08 -4.77
N THR A 221 -18.65 -15.19 -5.48
CA THR A 221 -17.75 -15.30 -6.64
C THR A 221 -18.19 -14.43 -7.82
N GLN A 222 -19.47 -14.04 -7.89
CA GLN A 222 -19.99 -13.22 -8.99
C GLN A 222 -19.65 -11.74 -8.81
N ARG A 223 -19.80 -11.16 -7.61
CA ARG A 223 -19.31 -9.80 -7.33
C ARG A 223 -17.79 -9.72 -7.43
N SER A 224 -17.10 -10.71 -6.86
CA SER A 224 -15.63 -10.84 -6.96
C SER A 224 -15.17 -10.79 -8.43
N LYS A 225 -15.75 -11.66 -9.27
CA LYS A 225 -15.48 -11.69 -10.71
C LYS A 225 -15.84 -10.35 -11.40
N SER A 226 -17.00 -9.77 -11.11
CA SER A 226 -17.47 -8.54 -11.77
C SER A 226 -16.63 -7.30 -11.45
N ILE A 227 -15.94 -7.26 -10.32
CA ILE A 227 -14.94 -6.22 -10.01
C ILE A 227 -13.69 -6.44 -10.88
N ILE A 228 -13.13 -7.64 -10.84
CA ILE A 228 -11.91 -7.99 -11.58
C ILE A 228 -12.08 -7.89 -13.11
N GLU A 229 -13.27 -8.13 -13.64
CA GLU A 229 -13.57 -7.93 -15.08
C GLU A 229 -13.69 -6.45 -15.50
N LYS A 230 -13.88 -5.52 -14.55
CA LYS A 230 -13.99 -4.06 -14.78
C LYS A 230 -12.70 -3.29 -14.51
N SER A 231 -11.82 -3.83 -13.67
CA SER A 231 -10.49 -3.26 -13.41
C SER A 231 -9.64 -3.23 -14.69
N ASP A 232 -8.73 -2.27 -14.81
CA ASP A 232 -7.88 -2.13 -16.01
C ASP A 232 -6.74 -3.18 -16.06
N GLY A 233 -6.21 -3.62 -14.93
CA GLY A 233 -5.09 -4.58 -14.86
C GLY A 233 -5.49 -6.06 -15.02
N ARG A 234 -6.75 -6.39 -14.67
CA ARG A 234 -7.45 -7.70 -14.70
C ARG A 234 -6.66 -8.92 -14.21
N THR A 235 -5.66 -9.34 -14.98
CA THR A 235 -4.76 -10.46 -14.67
C THR A 235 -4.02 -10.23 -13.35
N THR A 236 -3.62 -8.99 -13.10
CA THR A 236 -2.81 -8.64 -11.94
C THR A 236 -3.64 -8.58 -10.67
N GLU A 237 -4.80 -7.92 -10.70
CA GLU A 237 -5.75 -7.89 -9.58
C GLU A 237 -6.32 -9.29 -9.30
N ALA A 238 -6.51 -10.14 -10.31
CA ALA A 238 -6.85 -11.55 -10.13
C ALA A 238 -5.77 -12.31 -9.34
N HIS A 239 -4.48 -12.06 -9.61
CA HIS A 239 -3.39 -12.62 -8.82
C HIS A 239 -3.37 -12.03 -7.40
N THR A 240 -3.54 -10.71 -7.26
CA THR A 240 -3.64 -10.01 -5.97
C THR A 240 -4.76 -10.59 -5.10
N VAL A 241 -5.92 -10.89 -5.67
CA VAL A 241 -7.04 -11.55 -4.96
C VAL A 241 -6.59 -12.86 -4.32
N ASP A 242 -5.84 -13.70 -5.03
CA ASP A 242 -5.42 -15.01 -4.52
C ASP A 242 -4.28 -14.89 -3.50
N VAL A 243 -3.37 -13.92 -3.62
CA VAL A 243 -2.37 -13.61 -2.59
C VAL A 243 -3.04 -13.11 -1.30
N ILE A 244 -3.97 -12.14 -1.41
CA ILE A 244 -4.73 -11.62 -0.27
C ILE A 244 -5.53 -12.73 0.41
N LEU A 245 -6.23 -13.57 -0.36
CA LEU A 245 -6.97 -14.73 0.17
C LEU A 245 -6.07 -15.72 0.91
N ASN A 246 -4.87 -15.98 0.40
CA ASN A 246 -3.93 -16.90 1.05
C ASN A 246 -3.36 -16.30 2.34
N SER A 247 -3.02 -15.01 2.37
CA SER A 247 -2.60 -14.32 3.61
C SER A 247 -3.73 -14.28 4.66
N ILE A 248 -4.97 -14.01 4.26
CA ILE A 248 -6.13 -14.05 5.17
C ILE A 248 -6.32 -15.46 5.73
N LYS A 249 -6.31 -16.51 4.89
CA LYS A 249 -6.44 -17.91 5.33
C LYS A 249 -5.34 -18.33 6.29
N GLN A 250 -4.09 -17.93 6.04
CA GLN A 250 -2.96 -18.18 6.95
C GLN A 250 -3.19 -17.51 8.30
N LYS A 251 -3.61 -16.24 8.32
CA LYS A 251 -3.88 -15.48 9.56
C LYS A 251 -5.06 -16.06 10.34
N THR A 252 -6.16 -16.43 9.68
CA THR A 252 -7.30 -17.09 10.36
C THR A 252 -6.95 -18.47 10.91
N ASN A 253 -6.15 -19.26 10.18
CA ASN A 253 -5.72 -20.57 10.64
C ASN A 253 -4.79 -20.45 11.87
N ASN A 254 -3.83 -19.53 11.85
CA ASN A 254 -2.92 -19.29 12.98
C ASN A 254 -3.68 -18.77 14.22
N ALA A 255 -4.69 -17.91 14.03
CA ALA A 255 -5.58 -17.46 15.11
C ALA A 255 -6.37 -18.62 15.74
N SER A 256 -6.82 -19.60 14.93
CA SER A 256 -7.57 -20.77 15.42
C SER A 256 -6.73 -21.86 16.12
N VAL A 257 -5.40 -21.72 16.12
CA VAL A 257 -4.44 -22.67 16.71
C VAL A 257 -3.75 -22.09 17.96
N SER A 258 -4.02 -20.83 18.31
CA SER A 258 -3.53 -20.20 19.54
C SER A 258 -4.49 -20.51 20.71
N PRO A 259 -4.01 -21.04 21.86
CA PRO A 259 -4.83 -21.34 23.03
C PRO A 259 -5.17 -20.11 23.89
#